data_AF-A0A7Y4T8Y8-F1
#
_entry.id   AF-A0A7Y4T8Y8-F1
#
_cell.length_a   1.000
_cell.length_b   1.000
_cell.length_c   1.000
_cell.angle_alpha   90.00
_cell.angle_beta   90.00
_cell.angle_gamma   90.00
#
_symmetry.space_group_name_H-M   'P 1'
#
loop_
_entity.id
_entity.type
_entity.pdbx_description
1 polymer ?
#
loop_
_entity_poly.entity_id
_entity_poly.type
_entity_poly.pdbx_seq_one_letter_code
_entity_poly.pdbx_strand_id
1 'polypeptide(L)'
;MRTHWDNCIVHFDNDVDAFIGEYFASKERRCFLVAGAGFDPRARVVTQRLARALGDRLSAWFIREERGETGHSLVGAADANATALAALAPTSTVERGSI
;
A
#
# COMPACT_ATOMS: atom_id res chain seq x y z
N MET A 1 -6.95 21.41 -11.20
CA MET A 1 -6.79 20.69 -9.93
C MET A 1 -8.03 20.97 -9.07
N ARG A 2 -8.61 19.99 -8.38
CA ARG A 2 -9.78 20.26 -7.51
C ARG A 2 -9.30 21.00 -6.25
N THR A 3 -9.92 22.12 -5.91
CA THR A 3 -9.51 23.08 -4.85
C THR A 3 -9.17 22.46 -3.48
N HIS A 4 -9.76 21.30 -3.15
CA HIS A 4 -9.49 20.59 -1.91
C HIS A 4 -8.04 20.10 -1.72
N TRP A 5 -7.25 19.98 -2.79
CA TRP A 5 -5.86 19.52 -2.71
C TRP A 5 -4.83 20.65 -2.81
N ASP A 6 -5.25 21.90 -2.85
CA ASP A 6 -4.35 23.03 -3.07
C ASP A 6 -3.33 23.21 -1.93
N ASN A 7 -3.62 22.67 -0.74
CA ASN A 7 -2.70 22.66 0.41
C ASN A 7 -1.81 21.41 0.47
N CYS A 8 -1.95 20.49 -0.47
CA CYS A 8 -1.22 19.22 -0.48
C CYS A 8 -0.12 19.23 -1.54
N ILE A 9 1.03 18.65 -1.21
CA ILE A 9 2.00 18.24 -2.23
C ILE A 9 1.43 16.99 -2.89
N VAL A 10 1.10 17.08 -4.17
CA VAL A 10 0.53 15.97 -4.94
C VAL A 10 1.40 15.72 -6.16
N HIS A 11 1.79 14.46 -6.33
CA HIS A 11 2.49 13.98 -7.52
C HIS A 11 1.52 13.10 -8.33
N PHE A 12 1.61 13.18 -9.66
CA PHE A 12 0.78 12.40 -10.57
C PHE A 12 1.65 11.54 -11.49
N ASP A 13 1.11 10.40 -11.93
CA ASP A 13 1.73 9.53 -12.93
C ASP A 13 3.22 9.22 -12.66
N ASN A 14 4.11 9.68 -13.54
CA ASN A 14 5.55 9.44 -13.46
C ASN A 14 6.23 10.28 -12.35
N ASP A 15 5.64 11.41 -11.97
CA ASP A 15 6.21 12.26 -10.91
C ASP A 15 6.16 11.54 -9.55
N VAL A 16 5.25 10.59 -9.38
CA VAL A 16 5.19 9.73 -8.19
C VAL A 16 6.44 8.84 -8.12
N ASP A 17 6.82 8.23 -9.24
CA ASP A 17 7.99 7.34 -9.31
C ASP A 17 9.30 8.14 -9.15
N ALA A 18 9.38 9.32 -9.77
CA ALA A 18 10.52 10.24 -9.60
C ALA A 18 10.67 10.66 -8.13
N PHE A 19 9.60 11.11 -7.49
CA PHE A 19 9.60 11.50 -6.07
C PHE A 19 10.02 10.33 -5.17
N ILE A 20 9.44 9.14 -5.34
CA ILE A 20 9.78 7.97 -4.51
C ILE A 20 11.26 7.60 -4.68
N GLY A 21 11.75 7.58 -5.93
CA GLY A 21 13.14 7.27 -6.24
C GLY A 21 14.12 8.24 -5.59
N GLU A 22 13.89 9.54 -5.73
CA GLU A 22 14.75 10.59 -5.18
C GLU A 22 14.65 10.66 -3.65
N TYR A 23 13.43 10.70 -3.10
CA TYR A 23 13.20 10.87 -1.67
C TYR A 23 13.72 9.69 -0.84
N PHE A 24 13.64 8.47 -1.37
CA PHE A 24 14.11 7.25 -0.71
C PHE A 24 15.47 6.73 -1.22
N ALA A 25 16.19 7.52 -2.04
CA ALA A 25 17.53 7.19 -2.54
C ALA A 25 18.54 6.98 -1.40
N SER A 26 18.43 7.77 -0.32
CA SER A 26 19.25 7.59 0.89
C SER A 26 18.94 6.24 1.54
N LYS A 27 20.00 5.46 1.82
CA LYS A 27 19.90 4.14 2.48
C LYS A 27 19.48 4.23 3.95
N GLU A 28 19.58 5.39 4.58
CA GLU A 28 19.18 5.61 5.97
C GLU A 28 17.67 5.80 6.13
N ARG A 29 16.98 6.16 5.04
CA ARG A 29 15.53 6.41 5.09
C ARG A 29 14.76 5.11 5.16
N ARG A 30 13.74 5.08 6.00
CA ARG A 30 12.82 3.95 6.17
C ARG A 30 11.39 4.44 5.96
N CYS A 31 10.49 3.54 5.60
CA CYS A 31 9.09 3.85 5.43
C CYS A 31 8.26 2.81 6.19
N PHE A 32 7.26 3.29 6.93
CA PHE A 32 6.21 2.47 7.48
C PHE A 32 4.90 2.82 6.76
N LEU A 33 4.34 1.86 6.04
CA LEU A 33 3.11 2.03 5.27
C LEU A 33 1.92 1.44 6.01
N VAL A 34 0.86 2.22 6.22
CA VAL A 34 -0.45 1.69 6.63
C VAL A 34 -1.38 1.73 5.43
N ALA A 35 -1.95 0.59 5.05
CA ALA A 35 -2.81 0.50 3.87
C ALA A 35 -3.90 -0.56 4.03
N GLY A 36 -5.01 -0.40 3.29
CA GLY A 36 -6.05 -1.42 3.23
C GLY A 36 -5.65 -2.61 2.35
N ALA A 37 -5.99 -3.82 2.80
CA ALA A 37 -5.88 -5.07 2.06
C ALA A 37 -7.27 -5.61 1.68
N GLY A 38 -8.12 -4.76 1.12
CA GLY A 38 -9.43 -5.16 0.57
C GLY A 38 -9.32 -5.95 -0.74
N PHE A 39 -10.42 -6.13 -1.46
CA PHE A 39 -10.41 -6.88 -2.73
C PHE A 39 -9.79 -6.12 -3.90
N ASP A 40 -9.62 -4.81 -3.80
CA ASP A 40 -9.14 -3.98 -4.91
C ASP A 40 -7.62 -4.15 -5.14
N PRO A 41 -7.19 -4.72 -6.29
CA PRO A 41 -5.78 -4.92 -6.57
C PRO A 41 -5.00 -3.61 -6.74
N ARG A 42 -5.67 -2.47 -6.98
CA ARG A 42 -5.02 -1.16 -7.10
C ARG A 42 -4.36 -0.72 -5.80
N ALA A 43 -4.79 -1.24 -4.65
CA ALA A 43 -4.14 -1.00 -3.36
C ALA A 43 -2.65 -1.45 -3.36
N ARG A 44 -2.25 -2.34 -4.28
CA ARG A 44 -0.86 -2.80 -4.42
C ARG A 44 0.07 -1.78 -5.07
N VAL A 45 -0.46 -0.84 -5.87
CA VAL A 45 0.37 0.00 -6.76
C VAL A 45 1.41 0.81 -5.97
N VAL A 46 0.98 1.47 -4.89
CA VAL A 46 1.90 2.27 -4.06
C VAL A 46 2.90 1.38 -3.32
N THR A 47 2.45 0.25 -2.77
CA THR A 47 3.33 -0.72 -2.11
C THR A 47 4.40 -1.26 -3.06
N GLN A 48 4.06 -1.58 -4.31
CA GLN A 48 5.01 -2.02 -5.32
C GLN A 48 6.07 -0.96 -5.63
N ARG A 49 5.66 0.30 -5.79
CA ARG A 49 6.57 1.43 -6.03
C ARG A 49 7.53 1.63 -4.86
N LEU A 50 7.00 1.64 -3.63
CA LEU A 50 7.80 1.78 -2.41
C LEU A 50 8.75 0.59 -2.23
N ALA A 51 8.29 -0.64 -2.43
CA ALA A 51 9.10 -1.85 -2.28
C ALA A 51 10.31 -1.86 -3.22
N ARG A 52 10.13 -1.40 -4.47
CA ARG A 52 11.24 -1.25 -5.43
C ARG A 52 12.33 -0.30 -4.96
N ALA A 53 11.96 0.82 -4.32
CA ALA A 53 12.91 1.82 -3.85
C ALA A 53 13.54 1.44 -2.48
N LEU A 54 12.77 0.83 -1.60
CA LEU A 54 13.14 0.62 -0.20
C LEU A 54 13.69 -0.78 0.09
N GLY A 55 13.21 -1.82 -0.58
CA GLY A 55 13.49 -3.21 -0.22
C GLY A 55 13.14 -3.48 1.25
N ASP A 56 14.07 -4.07 1.98
CA ASP A 56 13.92 -4.43 3.41
C ASP A 56 13.73 -3.22 4.35
N ARG A 57 13.89 -1.99 3.85
CA ARG A 57 13.63 -0.75 4.60
C ARG A 57 12.15 -0.35 4.63
N LEU A 58 11.31 -1.08 3.90
CA LEU A 58 9.86 -0.92 3.93
C LEU A 58 9.26 -1.90 4.94
N SER A 59 8.57 -1.35 5.92
CA SER A 59 7.68 -2.07 6.83
C SER A 59 6.24 -1.63 6.59
N ALA A 60 5.28 -2.49 6.88
CA ALA A 60 3.88 -2.15 6.61
C ALA A 60 2.89 -2.79 7.57
N TRP A 61 1.73 -2.16 7.69
CA TRP A 61 0.55 -2.71 8.33
C TRP A 61 -0.62 -2.69 7.36
N PHE A 62 -1.07 -3.87 6.98
CA PHE A 62 -2.16 -4.07 6.04
C PHE A 62 -3.44 -4.43 6.78
N ILE A 63 -4.50 -3.63 6.60
CA ILE A 63 -5.79 -3.84 7.26
C ILE A 63 -6.70 -4.62 6.33
N ARG A 64 -6.93 -5.90 6.64
CA ARG A 64 -7.87 -6.79 5.93
C ARG A 64 -9.23 -6.73 6.63
N GLU A 65 -10.08 -5.83 6.14
CA GLU A 65 -11.43 -5.60 6.69
C GLU A 65 -12.38 -6.79 6.44
N GLU A 66 -12.99 -7.34 7.49
CA GLU A 66 -14.03 -8.36 7.36
C GLU A 66 -15.40 -7.71 7.41
N ARG A 67 -16.05 -7.63 6.24
CA ARG A 67 -17.44 -7.16 6.10
C ARG A 67 -18.38 -8.36 6.14
N GLY A 68 -19.45 -8.26 6.93
CA GLY A 68 -20.44 -9.32 7.18
C GLY A 68 -20.99 -9.98 5.92
N GLU A 69 -22.12 -9.51 5.38
CA GLU A 69 -22.73 -10.08 4.17
C GLU A 69 -21.93 -9.71 2.91
N THR A 70 -20.79 -10.37 2.71
CA THR A 70 -19.93 -10.19 1.55
C THR A 70 -19.89 -11.47 0.72
N GLY A 71 -20.05 -11.34 -0.61
CA GLY A 71 -19.95 -12.48 -1.52
C GLY A 71 -18.59 -13.19 -1.41
N HIS A 72 -18.61 -14.52 -1.44
CA HIS A 72 -17.42 -15.36 -1.21
C HIS A 72 -16.26 -15.02 -2.19
N SER A 73 -16.59 -14.60 -3.41
CA SER A 73 -15.60 -14.19 -4.41
C SER A 73 -14.81 -12.94 -3.99
N LEU A 74 -15.45 -11.98 -3.33
CA LEU A 74 -14.81 -10.76 -2.85
C LEU A 74 -13.92 -11.04 -1.63
N VAL A 75 -14.33 -11.96 -0.76
CA VAL A 75 -13.51 -12.43 0.35
C VAL A 75 -12.22 -13.07 -0.18
N GLY A 76 -12.34 -14.02 -1.11
CA GLY A 76 -11.19 -14.67 -1.73
C GLY A 76 -10.27 -13.70 -2.49
N ALA A 77 -10.84 -12.73 -3.21
CA ALA A 77 -10.07 -11.68 -3.88
C ALA A 77 -9.27 -10.82 -2.87
N ALA A 78 -9.87 -10.48 -1.74
CA ALA A 78 -9.21 -9.71 -0.70
C ALA A 78 -8.13 -10.51 0.05
N ASP A 79 -8.34 -11.80 0.30
CA ASP A 79 -7.31 -12.66 0.86
C ASP A 79 -6.11 -12.81 -0.09
N ALA A 80 -6.36 -13.02 -1.38
CA ALA A 80 -5.31 -13.02 -2.40
C ALA A 80 -4.59 -11.66 -2.48
N ASN A 81 -5.31 -10.55 -2.25
CA ASN A 81 -4.73 -9.21 -2.19
C ASN A 81 -3.81 -9.03 -0.99
N ALA A 82 -4.25 -9.47 0.19
CA ALA A 82 -3.45 -9.44 1.41
C ALA A 82 -2.17 -10.26 1.26
N THR A 83 -2.24 -11.47 0.68
CA THR A 83 -1.06 -12.30 0.39
C THR A 83 -0.09 -11.59 -0.55
N ALA A 84 -0.59 -11.00 -1.63
CA ALA A 84 0.26 -10.27 -2.58
C ALA A 84 0.92 -9.03 -1.94
N LEU A 85 0.22 -8.32 -1.06
CA LEU A 85 0.76 -7.18 -0.31
C LEU A 85 1.86 -7.62 0.67
N ALA A 86 1.64 -8.69 1.42
CA ALA A 86 2.63 -9.23 2.35
C ALA A 86 3.92 -9.67 1.63
N ALA A 87 3.81 -10.24 0.43
CA ALA A 87 4.96 -10.60 -0.39
C ALA A 87 5.78 -9.39 -0.88
N LEU A 88 5.16 -8.23 -1.06
CA LEU A 88 5.84 -6.99 -1.48
C LEU A 88 6.60 -6.30 -0.34
N ALA A 89 6.17 -6.51 0.90
CA ALA A 89 6.80 -5.94 2.09
C ALA A 89 6.99 -7.05 3.14
N PRO A 90 8.09 -7.82 3.10
CA PRO A 90 8.29 -8.98 3.98
C PRO A 90 8.29 -8.65 5.47
N THR A 91 8.55 -7.40 5.85
CA THR A 91 8.48 -6.92 7.24
C THR A 91 7.09 -6.35 7.60
N SER A 92 6.04 -6.87 6.96
CA SER A 92 4.66 -6.40 7.17
C SER A 92 3.86 -7.28 8.12
N THR A 93 2.79 -6.70 8.64
CA THR A 93 1.73 -7.41 9.36
C THR A 93 0.43 -7.24 8.60
N VAL A 94 -0.36 -8.31 8.48
CA VAL A 94 -1.74 -8.24 7.98
C VAL A 94 -2.67 -8.41 9.18
N GLU A 95 -3.36 -7.36 9.57
CA GLU A 95 -4.38 -7.42 10.62
C GLU A 95 -5.75 -7.62 10.02
N ARG A 96 -6.47 -8.59 10.57
CA ARG A 96 -7.88 -8.82 10.23
C ARG A 96 -8.74 -8.16 11.28
N GLY A 97 -9.74 -7.41 10.84
CA GLY A 97 -10.66 -6.74 11.75
C GLY A 97 -12.00 -6.42 11.10
N SER A 98 -13.06 -6.51 11.90
CA SER A 98 -14.35 -5.90 11.58
C SER A 98 -14.32 -4.45 12.06
N ILE A 99 -14.77 -3.52 11.21
CA ILE A 99 -14.92 -2.10 11.55
C ILE A 99 -16.41 -1.81 11.74
#